data_AF-A0A536N5W6-F1
#
_entry.id   AF-A0A536N5W6-F1
#
_cell.length_a   1.000
_cell.length_b   1.000
_cell.length_c   1.000
_cell.angle_alpha   90.00
_cell.angle_beta   90.00
_cell.angle_gamma   90.00
#
_symmetry.space_group_name_H-M   'P 1'
#
loop_
_entity.id
_entity.type
_entity.pdbx_description
1 polymer ?
#
loop_
_entity_poly.entity_id
_entity_poly.type
_entity_poly.pdbx_seq_one_letter_code
_entity_poly.pdbx_strand_id
1 'polypeptide(L)' 'MFGVAVLAPVFSANGSYVSPSAYVAGLVPAVWVGAAIVALAAVTALAIPGRIRVGASEPVRATSGSPALEASGTR' A
#
# COMPACT_ATOMS: atom_id res chain seq x y z
N MET A 1 -2.12 5.19 -4.15
CA MET A 1 -2.99 4.11 -3.66
C MET A 1 -3.41 3.26 -4.86
N PHE A 2 -2.85 2.07 -5.05
CA PHE A 2 -3.17 1.25 -6.24
C PHE A 2 -4.31 0.24 -5.96
N GLY A 3 -4.34 -0.37 -4.77
CA GLY A 3 -5.33 -1.40 -4.44
C GLY A 3 -6.78 -0.89 -4.45
N VAL A 4 -7.05 0.28 -3.85
CA VAL A 4 -8.42 0.85 -3.81
C VAL A 4 -8.94 1.19 -5.21
N ALA A 5 -8.05 1.53 -6.15
CA ALA A 5 -8.44 1.83 -7.53
C ALA A 5 -9.03 0.61 -8.25
N VAL A 6 -8.63 -0.61 -7.87
CA VAL A 6 -9.18 -1.85 -8.42
C VAL A 6 -10.47 -2.26 -7.70
N LEU A 7 -10.59 -1.99 -6.40
CA LEU A 7 -11.77 -2.37 -5.61
C LEU A 7 -12.98 -1.46 -5.89
N ALA A 8 -12.77 -0.17 -6.11
CA ALA A 8 -13.85 0.80 -6.27
C ALA A 8 -14.80 0.52 -7.47
N PRO A 9 -14.30 0.19 -8.69
CA PRO A 9 -15.17 -0.18 -9.81
C PRO A 9 -15.98 -1.46 -9.55
N VAL A 10 -15.38 -2.47 -8.90
CA VAL A 10 -16.04 -3.75 -8.59
C VAL A 10 -17.19 -3.54 -7.61
N PHE A 11 -16.96 -2.72 -6.59
CA PHE A 11 -17.98 -2.30 -5.65
C PHE A 11 -19.08 -1.50 -6.35
N SER A 12 -18.75 -0.50 -7.18
CA SER A 12 -19.74 0.30 -7.91
C SER A 12 -20.63 -0.52 -8.85
N ALA A 13 -20.11 -1.59 -9.44
CA ALA A 13 -20.88 -2.44 -10.34
C ALA A 13 -21.93 -3.32 -9.63
N ASN A 14 -21.70 -3.67 -8.36
CA ASN A 14 -22.53 -4.66 -7.62
C ASN A 14 -23.14 -4.11 -6.32
N GLY A 15 -22.77 -2.90 -5.91
CA GLY A 15 -23.06 -2.34 -4.60
C GLY A 15 -23.79 -1.01 -4.67
N SER A 16 -24.46 -0.68 -3.56
CA SER A 16 -25.12 0.60 -3.38
C SER A 16 -25.14 0.97 -1.89
N TYR A 17 -25.11 2.27 -1.60
CA TYR A 17 -25.21 2.80 -0.23
C TYR A 17 -26.66 2.98 0.26
N VAL A 18 -27.65 2.57 -0.54
CA VAL A 18 -29.08 2.76 -0.24
C VAL A 18 -29.60 1.82 0.84
N SER A 19 -29.02 0.62 0.98
CA SER A 19 -29.46 -0.38 1.96
C SER A 19 -28.28 -1.26 2.43
N PRO A 20 -28.27 -1.73 3.70
CA PRO A 20 -27.18 -2.55 4.22
C PRO A 20 -26.91 -3.82 3.40
N SER A 21 -27.96 -4.46 2.89
CA SER A 21 -27.82 -5.68 2.07
C SER A 21 -27.14 -5.40 0.72
N ALA A 22 -27.45 -4.26 0.10
CA ALA A 22 -26.84 -3.84 -1.16
C ALA A 22 -25.37 -3.45 -0.99
N TYR A 23 -24.98 -2.92 0.18
CA TYR A 23 -23.59 -2.64 0.49
C TYR A 23 -22.75 -3.94 0.57
N VAL A 24 -23.27 -4.95 1.28
CA VAL A 24 -22.61 -6.26 1.39
C VAL A 24 -22.56 -6.97 0.03
N ALA A 25 -23.61 -6.84 -0.78
CA ALA A 25 -23.65 -7.37 -2.14
C ALA A 25 -22.53 -6.80 -3.04
N GLY A 26 -22.11 -5.55 -2.82
CA GLY A 26 -20.95 -4.95 -3.49
C GLY A 26 -19.60 -5.35 -2.88
N LEU A 27 -19.53 -5.49 -1.55
CA LEU A 27 -18.29 -5.82 -0.85
C LEU A 27 -17.83 -7.27 -1.07
N VAL A 28 -18.75 -8.24 -1.02
CA VAL A 28 -18.42 -9.66 -1.19
C VAL A 28 -17.65 -9.93 -2.50
N PRO A 29 -18.12 -9.49 -3.69
CA PRO A 29 -17.38 -9.68 -4.93
C PRO A 29 -16.07 -8.89 -4.96
N ALA A 30 -16.01 -7.69 -4.36
CA ALA A 30 -14.78 -6.90 -4.30
C ALA A 30 -13.66 -7.62 -3.51
N VAL A 31 -14.01 -8.22 -2.37
CA VAL A 31 -13.06 -9.00 -1.54
C VAL A 31 -12.56 -10.23 -2.31
N TRP A 32 -13.44 -10.95 -3.00
CA TRP A 32 -13.05 -12.10 -3.82
C TRP A 32 -12.08 -11.73 -4.94
N VAL A 33 -12.31 -10.61 -5.63
CA VAL A 33 -11.38 -10.10 -6.66
C VAL A 33 -10.02 -9.76 -6.05
N GLY A 34 -10.00 -9.06 -4.92
CA GLY A 34 -8.75 -8.73 -4.21
C GLY A 34 -7.99 -9.99 -3.80
N ALA A 35 -8.68 -10.98 -3.23
CA ALA A 35 -8.09 -12.25 -2.83
C ALA A 35 -7.47 -13.02 -4.01
N ALA A 36 -8.15 -13.06 -5.16
CA ALA A 36 -7.64 -13.71 -6.37
C ALA A 36 -6.34 -13.06 -6.88
N ILE A 37 -6.26 -11.72 -6.86
CA ILE A 37 -5.05 -10.98 -7.25
C ILE A 37 -3.89 -11.29 -6.29
N VAL A 38 -4.15 -11.31 -4.98
CA VAL A 38 -3.13 -11.62 -3.97
C VAL A 38 -2.65 -13.07 -4.10
N ALA A 39 -3.56 -14.01 -4.32
CA ALA A 39 -3.20 -15.41 -4.54
C ALA A 39 -2.31 -15.57 -5.77
N LEU A 40 -2.64 -14.89 -6.88
CA LEU A 40 -1.81 -14.88 -8.07
C LEU A 40 -0.43 -14.29 -7.79
N ALA A 41 -0.37 -13.14 -7.10
CA ALA A 41 0.88 -12.51 -6.71
C ALA A 41 1.74 -13.45 -5.84
N ALA A 42 1.14 -14.14 -4.88
CA ALA A 42 1.84 -15.12 -4.04
C ALA A 42 2.39 -16.30 -4.85
N VAL A 43 1.60 -16.86 -5.77
CA VAL A 43 2.06 -17.92 -6.69
C VAL A 43 3.23 -17.42 -7.54
N THR A 44 3.14 -16.22 -8.10
CA THR A 44 4.22 -15.64 -8.90
C THR A 44 5.47 -15.39 -8.06
N ALA A 45 5.34 -14.94 -6.81
CA ALA A 45 6.46 -14.70 -5.91
C ALA A 45 7.17 -16.02 -5.55
N LEU A 46 6.41 -17.09 -5.32
CA LEU A 46 6.97 -18.41 -5.01
C LEU A 46 7.66 -19.04 -6.23
N ALA A 47 7.18 -18.76 -7.43
CA ALA A 47 7.79 -19.23 -8.67
C ALA A 47 9.13 -18.54 -9.00
N ILE A 48 9.45 -17.40 -8.38
CA ILE A 48 10.70 -16.66 -8.60
C ILE A 48 11.79 -17.21 -7.66
N PRO A 49 12.88 -17.82 -8.17
CA PRO A 49 13.96 -18.33 -7.35
C PRO A 49 14.60 -17.21 -6.51
N GLY A 50 14.61 -17.42 -5.19
CA GLY A 50 14.82 -16.42 -4.14
C GLY A 50 16.13 -15.64 -4.21
N ARG A 51 16.09 -14.46 -4.82
CA ARG A 51 17.08 -13.40 -4.60
C ARG A 51 16.40 -12.09 -4.30
N ILE A 52 15.65 -12.09 -3.20
CA ILE A 52 15.27 -10.86 -2.51
C ILE A 52 16.53 -10.41 -1.76
N ARG A 53 17.37 -9.62 -2.43
CA ARG A 53 18.30 -8.74 -1.69
C ARG A 53 17.39 -7.74 -1.00
N VAL A 54 17.14 -7.95 0.28
CA VAL A 54 16.63 -6.89 1.16
C VAL A 54 17.70 -5.81 1.11
N GLY A 55 17.51 -4.84 0.21
CA GLY A 55 18.38 -3.68 0.11
C GLY A 55 18.43 -3.09 1.49
N ALA A 56 19.62 -3.04 2.08
CA ALA A 56 19.86 -2.43 3.37
C ALA A 56 19.13 -1.09 3.33
N SER A 57 18.06 -0.96 4.15
CA SER A 57 17.45 0.33 4.41
C SER A 57 18.58 1.20 4.90
N GLU A 58 19.08 2.08 4.04
CA GLU A 58 20.10 3.03 4.42
C GLU A 58 19.52 3.77 5.62
N PRO A 59 20.15 3.72 6.81
CA PRO A 59 19.61 4.41 7.96
C PRO A 59 19.51 5.87 7.55
N VAL A 60 18.27 6.38 7.47
CA VAL A 60 18.02 7.77 7.12
C VAL A 60 18.92 8.59 8.03
N ARG A 61 19.97 9.16 7.44
CA ARG A 61 20.90 9.99 8.19
C ARG A 61 20.07 11.18 8.57
N ALA A 62 19.57 11.19 9.82
CA ALA A 62 19.01 12.38 10.41
C ALA A 62 20.06 13.45 10.17
N THR A 63 19.74 14.38 9.26
CA THR A 63 20.50 15.59 9.13
C THR A 63 20.32 16.28 10.47
N SER A 64 21.28 16.04 11.36
CA SER A 64 21.51 16.88 12.51
C SER A 64 21.81 18.26 11.94
N GLY A 65 20.76 19.02 11.66
CA GLY A 65 20.86 20.46 11.48
C GLY A 65 21.35 20.99 12.81
N SER A 66 22.66 21.05 12.97
CA SER A 66 23.29 21.76 14.08
C SER A 66 23.08 23.26 13.83
N PRO A 67 22.34 23.98 14.68
CA PRO A 67 22.34 25.44 14.66
C PRO A 67 23.65 26.02 15.26
N ALA A 68 24.66 25.16 15.51
CA ALA A 68 25.84 25.49 16.30
C ALA A 68 26.86 26.38 15.58
N LEU A 69 26.65 26.74 14.30
CA LEU A 69 27.52 27.68 13.59
C LEU A 69 27.06 29.15 13.70
N GLU A 70 25.85 29.45 14.18
CA GLU A 70 25.34 30.84 14.16
C GLU A 70 25.64 31.64 15.45
N ALA A 71 25.99 30.99 16.56
CA ALA A 71 26.26 31.70 17.83
C ALA A 71 27.72 32.18 18.02
N SER A 72 28.60 32.00 17.02
CA SER A 72 30.03 32.34 17.12
C SER A 72 30.45 33.53 16.26
N GLY A 73 29.50 34.38 15.84
CA GLY A 73 29.73 35.33 14.75
C GLY A 73 29.13 36.72 14.93
N THR A 74 29.17 37.34 16.11
CA THR A 74 28.96 38.80 16.20
C THR A 74 29.88 39.41 17.26
N ARG A 75 30.81 40.21 16.73
CA ARG A 75 31.61 41.25 17.39
C ARG A 75 30.75 42.26 18.13
#